data_AF-A0A2A5JV46-F1
#
_entry.id   AF-A0A2A5JV46-F1
#
_cell.length_a   1.000
_cell.length_b   1.000
_cell.length_c   1.000
_cell.angle_alpha   90.00
_cell.angle_beta   90.00
_cell.angle_gamma   90.00
#
_symmetry.space_group_name_H-M   'P 1'
#
loop_
_entity.id
_entity.type
_entity.pdbx_description
1 polymer ?
#
loop_
_entity_poly.entity_id
_entity_poly.type
_entity_poly.pdbx_seq_one_letter_code
_entity_poly.pdbx_strand_id
1 'polypeptide(L)'
;MQADLDALESQLLEIEHMVHNGEYEVLAAQLNAFRQSLEKIFCDSVSIESDQYVQLDSIVTRYEELTNSLQDKQDKIKKELSTLMKNKKKVGLYTQLK
;
A
#
# COMPACT_ATOMS: atom_id res chain seq x y z
N MET A 1 21.21 7.79 -10.34
CA MET A 1 19.90 8.33 -9.91
C MET A 1 18.81 8.10 -10.96
N GLN A 2 18.91 8.58 -12.21
CA GLN A 2 17.80 8.38 -13.18
C GLN A 2 17.35 6.92 -13.32
N ALA A 3 18.27 5.99 -13.58
CA ALA A 3 17.95 4.57 -13.67
C ALA A 3 17.37 3.99 -12.35
N ASP A 4 17.74 4.57 -11.20
CA ASP A 4 17.22 4.17 -9.90
C ASP A 4 15.80 4.69 -9.66
N LEU A 5 15.48 5.90 -10.16
CA LEU A 5 14.14 6.47 -10.14
C LEU A 5 13.19 5.69 -11.06
N ASP A 6 13.63 5.31 -12.26
CA ASP A 6 12.85 4.49 -13.17
C ASP A 6 12.54 3.10 -12.56
N ALA A 7 13.51 2.54 -11.81
CA ALA A 7 13.32 1.31 -11.06
C ALA A 7 12.32 1.47 -9.91
N LEU A 8 12.40 2.56 -9.14
CA LEU A 8 11.42 2.89 -8.09
C LEU A 8 10.01 3.03 -8.68
N GLU A 9 9.88 3.71 -9.81
CA GLU A 9 8.58 3.93 -10.45
C GLU A 9 7.97 2.62 -10.94
N SER A 10 8.80 1.72 -11.47
CA SER A 10 8.39 0.36 -11.85
C SER A 10 7.94 -0.47 -10.64
N GLN A 11 8.68 -0.40 -9.53
CA GLN A 11 8.30 -1.07 -8.28
C GLN A 11 6.99 -0.52 -7.71
N LEU A 12 6.78 0.79 -7.75
CA LEU A 12 5.55 1.43 -7.29
C LEU A 12 4.35 1.00 -8.14
N LEU A 13 4.52 0.94 -9.47
CA LEU A 13 3.49 0.45 -10.39
C LEU A 13 3.11 -1.01 -10.08
N GLU A 14 4.09 -1.87 -9.80
CA GLU A 14 3.84 -3.25 -9.41
C GLU A 14 3.04 -3.33 -8.10
N ILE A 15 3.42 -2.54 -7.10
CA ILE A 15 2.69 -2.46 -5.83
C ILE A 15 1.24 -2.00 -6.04
N GLU A 16 1.02 -0.96 -6.85
CA GLU A 16 -0.33 -0.48 -7.20
C GLU A 16 -1.18 -1.60 -7.84
N HIS A 17 -0.60 -2.37 -8.76
CA HIS A 17 -1.27 -3.53 -9.37
C HIS A 17 -1.61 -4.60 -8.34
N MET A 18 -0.69 -4.94 -7.43
CA MET A 18 -0.94 -5.92 -6.37
C MET A 18 -2.07 -5.46 -5.44
N VAL A 19 -2.11 -4.18 -5.08
CA VAL A 19 -3.20 -3.59 -4.28
C VAL A 19 -4.52 -3.64 -5.03
N HIS A 20 -4.53 -3.38 -6.33
CA HIS A 20 -5.72 -3.47 -7.16
C HIS A 20 -6.26 -4.91 -7.23
N ASN A 21 -5.37 -5.88 -7.45
CA ASN A 21 -5.72 -7.30 -7.56
C ASN A 21 -6.01 -7.97 -6.22
N GLY A 22 -5.70 -7.32 -5.10
CA GLY A 22 -5.92 -7.85 -3.76
C GLY A 22 -4.87 -8.89 -3.33
N GLU A 23 -3.68 -8.83 -3.92
CA GLU A 23 -2.54 -9.73 -3.65
C GLU A 23 -1.81 -9.34 -2.34
N TYR A 24 -2.56 -9.23 -1.23
CA TYR A 24 -2.03 -8.70 0.03
C TYR A 24 -1.03 -9.62 0.73
N GLU A 25 -1.03 -10.92 0.43
CA GLU A 25 -0.10 -11.89 1.04
C GLU A 25 1.36 -11.61 0.68
N VAL A 26 1.60 -11.17 -0.56
CA VAL A 26 2.93 -10.86 -1.10
C VAL A 26 3.24 -9.36 -1.07
N LEU A 27 2.22 -8.51 -0.94
CA LEU A 27 2.35 -7.04 -0.91
C LEU A 27 3.30 -6.55 0.19
N ALA A 28 3.29 -7.17 1.37
CA ALA A 28 4.14 -6.75 2.49
C ALA A 28 5.64 -6.90 2.17
N ALA A 29 6.01 -7.98 1.47
CA ALA A 29 7.38 -8.20 1.04
C ALA A 29 7.79 -7.16 -0.02
N GLN A 30 6.89 -6.86 -0.96
CA GLN A 30 7.15 -5.88 -2.02
C GLN A 30 7.28 -4.44 -1.48
N LEU A 31 6.44 -4.05 -0.51
CA LEU A 31 6.57 -2.75 0.18
C LEU A 31 7.89 -2.63 0.93
N ASN A 32 8.37 -3.72 1.55
CA ASN A 32 9.65 -3.71 2.23
C ASN A 32 10.82 -3.62 1.24
N ALA A 33 10.72 -4.28 0.08
CA ALA A 33 11.70 -4.15 -0.99
C ALA A 33 11.74 -2.70 -1.53
N PHE A 34 10.59 -2.08 -1.77
CA PHE A 34 10.48 -0.69 -2.20
C PHE A 34 11.11 0.28 -1.18
N ARG A 35 10.85 0.07 0.12
CA ARG A 35 11.51 0.83 1.19
C ARG A 35 13.04 0.68 1.14
N GLN A 36 13.55 -0.53 0.95
CA GLN A 36 15.00 -0.75 0.86
C GLN A 36 15.61 -0.06 -0.37
N SER A 37 14.89 -0.03 -1.51
CA SER A 37 15.30 0.74 -2.69
C SER A 37 15.41 2.24 -2.37
N LEU A 38 14.39 2.81 -1.69
CA LEU A 38 14.41 4.21 -1.25
C LEU A 38 15.59 4.49 -0.33
N GLU A 39 15.79 3.68 0.71
CA GLU A 39 16.92 3.83 1.64
C GLU A 39 18.25 3.81 0.90
N LYS A 40 18.43 2.88 -0.05
CA LYS A 40 19.65 2.77 -0.84
C LYS A 40 19.89 4.01 -1.70
N ILE A 41 18.87 4.53 -2.35
CA ILE A 41 18.99 5.67 -3.29
C ILE A 41 19.32 6.97 -2.55
N PHE A 42 18.73 7.16 -1.36
CA PHE A 42 18.89 8.38 -0.59
C PHE A 42 19.95 8.31 0.52
N CYS A 43 20.63 7.17 0.67
CA CYS A 43 21.75 7.03 1.60
C CYS A 43 23.01 7.81 1.15
N ASP A 44 23.19 8.00 -0.16
CA ASP A 44 24.32 8.72 -0.72
C ASP A 44 23.94 10.18 -1.05
N SER A 45 24.89 11.10 -0.86
CA SER A 45 24.71 12.51 -1.26
C SER A 45 24.86 12.63 -2.77
N VAL A 46 23.76 12.46 -3.49
CA VAL A 46 23.69 12.56 -4.95
C VAL A 46 23.05 13.89 -5.35
N SER A 47 23.62 14.55 -6.35
CA SER A 47 23.01 15.75 -6.94
C SER A 47 21.76 15.35 -7.72
N ILE A 48 20.64 16.00 -7.40
CA ILE A 48 19.34 15.78 -8.04
C ILE A 48 19.16 16.86 -9.11
N GLU A 49 18.85 16.42 -10.34
CA GLU A 49 18.55 17.31 -11.46
C GLU A 49 17.08 17.76 -11.46
N SER A 50 16.77 18.87 -12.14
CA SER A 50 15.44 19.49 -12.10
C SER A 50 14.32 18.57 -12.61
N ASP A 51 14.60 17.72 -13.59
CA ASP A 51 13.69 16.71 -14.14
C ASP A 51 13.46 15.54 -13.16
N GLN A 52 14.50 15.15 -12.42
CA GLN A 52 14.42 14.13 -11.37
C GLN A 52 13.53 14.58 -10.21
N TYR A 53 13.49 15.87 -9.89
CA TYR A 53 12.54 16.41 -8.91
C TYR A 53 11.08 16.20 -9.33
N VAL A 54 10.75 16.36 -10.61
CA VAL A 54 9.40 16.14 -11.12
C VAL A 54 9.00 14.66 -10.99
N GLN A 55 9.91 13.74 -11.32
CA GLN A 55 9.67 12.31 -11.18
C GLN A 55 9.51 11.90 -9.71
N LEU A 56 10.32 12.47 -8.81
CA LEU A 56 10.20 12.24 -7.37
C LEU A 56 8.86 12.73 -6.82
N ASP A 57 8.40 13.91 -7.23
CA ASP A 57 7.11 14.45 -6.80
C ASP A 57 5.93 13.57 -7.25
N SER A 58 6.02 13.02 -8.47
CA SER A 58 5.09 12.01 -8.98
C SER A 58 5.10 10.74 -8.13
N ILE A 59 6.28 10.20 -7.81
CA ILE A 59 6.44 9.01 -6.95
C ILE A 59 5.83 9.24 -5.56
N VAL A 60 6.08 10.41 -4.96
CA VAL A 60 5.53 10.78 -3.65
C VAL A 60 4.01 10.86 -3.69
N THR A 61 3.46 11.56 -4.68
CA THR A 61 2.00 11.70 -4.84
C THR A 61 1.33 10.34 -4.96
N ARG A 62 1.84 9.46 -5.83
CA ARG A 62 1.31 8.11 -6.02
C ARG A 62 1.43 7.24 -4.78
N TYR A 63 2.53 7.35 -4.04
CA TYR A 63 2.70 6.65 -2.77
C TYR A 63 1.68 7.10 -1.71
N GLU A 64 1.40 8.40 -1.62
CA GLU A 64 0.38 8.94 -0.71
C GLU A 64 -1.02 8.45 -1.10
N GLU A 65 -1.37 8.47 -2.39
CA GLU A 65 -2.64 7.94 -2.90
C GLU A 65 -2.81 6.45 -2.59
N LEU A 66 -1.75 5.66 -2.80
CA LEU A 66 -1.73 4.23 -2.48
C LEU A 66 -1.96 3.99 -0.98
N THR A 67 -1.32 4.79 -0.13
CA THR A 67 -1.44 4.70 1.33
C THR A 67 -2.86 5.02 1.78
N ASN A 68 -3.46 6.08 1.22
CA ASN A 68 -4.86 6.44 1.49
C ASN A 68 -5.81 5.33 1.04
N SER A 69 -5.61 4.76 -0.15
CA SER A 69 -6.41 3.65 -0.68
C SER A 69 -6.35 2.40 0.22
N LEU A 70 -5.15 2.05 0.70
CA LEU A 70 -4.97 0.93 1.62
C LEU A 70 -5.65 1.19 2.98
N GLN A 71 -5.57 2.41 3.49
CA GLN A 71 -6.23 2.81 4.73
C GLN A 71 -7.76 2.70 4.61
N ASP A 72 -8.33 3.21 3.53
CA ASP A 72 -9.77 3.13 3.24
C ASP A 72 -10.24 1.67 3.13
N LYS A 73 -9.47 0.81 2.46
CA LYS A 73 -9.76 -0.63 2.39
C LYS A 73 -9.71 -1.27 3.78
N GLN A 74 -8.71 -0.93 4.59
CA GLN A 74 -8.59 -1.45 5.94
C GLN A 74 -9.82 -1.09 6.80
N ASP A 75 -10.28 0.16 6.73
CA ASP A 75 -11.41 0.62 7.52
C ASP A 75 -12.74 0.04 7.04
N LYS A 76 -12.87 -0.18 5.72
CA LYS A 76 -13.99 -0.94 5.16
C LYS A 76 -14.03 -2.38 5.68
N ILE A 77 -12.90 -3.09 5.66
CA ILE A 77 -12.81 -4.47 6.17
C ILE A 77 -13.12 -4.54 7.67
N LYS A 78 -12.60 -3.60 8.48
CA LYS A 78 -12.94 -3.52 9.92
C LYS A 78 -14.45 -3.37 10.15
N LYS A 79 -15.12 -2.54 9.35
CA LYS A 79 -16.57 -2.32 9.43
C LYS A 79 -17.36 -3.57 9.04
N GLU A 80 -16.92 -4.27 7.99
CA GLU A 80 -17.52 -5.54 7.55
C GLU A 80 -17.36 -6.63 8.62
N LEU A 81 -16.16 -6.79 9.20
CA LEU A 81 -15.89 -7.73 10.29
C LEU A 81 -16.76 -7.43 11.53
N SER A 82 -16.85 -6.16 11.92
CA SER A 82 -17.70 -5.74 13.04
C SER A 82 -19.18 -6.09 12.81
N THR A 83 -19.66 -5.94 11.58
CA THR A 83 -21.02 -6.31 11.20
C THR A 83 -21.22 -7.82 11.25
N LEU A 84 -20.26 -8.59 10.73
CA LEU A 84 -20.30 -10.05 10.75
C LEU A 84 -20.28 -10.62 12.18
N MET A 85 -19.47 -10.04 13.08
CA MET A 85 -19.48 -10.42 14.51
C MET A 85 -20.81 -10.10 15.20
N LYS A 86 -21.41 -8.95 14.91
CA LYS A 86 -22.75 -8.59 15.44
C LYS A 86 -23.81 -9.58 14.96
N ASN A 87 -23.77 -9.95 13.68
CA ASN A 87 -24.70 -10.94 13.11
C ASN A 87 -24.49 -12.34 13.71
N LYS A 88 -23.24 -12.79 13.89
CA LYS A 88 -22.93 -14.05 14.57
C LYS A 88 -23.48 -14.09 16.00
N LYS A 89 -23.36 -12.99 16.76
CA LYS A 89 -23.94 -12.89 18.11
C LYS A 89 -25.48 -12.98 18.09
N LYS A 90 -26.13 -12.30 17.13
CA LYS A 90 -27.60 -12.38 16.97
C LYS A 90 -28.06 -13.80 16.63
N VAL A 91 -27.39 -14.48 15.70
CA VAL A 91 -27.72 -15.86 15.33
C VAL A 91 -27.53 -16.79 16.54
N GLY A 92 -26.42 -16.68 17.26
CA GLY A 92 -26.16 -17.50 18.46
C GLY A 92 -27.21 -17.33 19.57
N LEU A 93 -27.69 -16.10 19.79
CA LEU A 93 -28.79 -15.83 20.72
C LEU A 93 -30.11 -16.45 20.25
N TYR A 94 -30.41 -16.36 18.95
CA TYR A 94 -31.61 -16.97 18.37
C TYR A 94 -31.62 -18.50 18.51
N THR A 95 -30.46 -19.16 18.40
CA THR A 95 -30.36 -20.62 18.58
C THR A 95 -30.48 -21.06 20.04
N GLN A 96 -30.15 -20.19 21.01
CA GLN A 96 -30.25 -20.49 22.44
C GLN A 96 -31.65 -20.23 23.02
N LEU A 97 -32.47 -19.41 22.36
CA LEU A 97 -33.85 -19.10 22.76
C LEU A 97 -34.90 -20.06 22.16
N LYS A 98 -34.46 -21.06 21.39
CA LYS A 98 -35.30 -22.06 20.72
C LYS A 98 -35.19 -23.40 21.44
#